data_AF-A0A643CDK0-F1
#
_entry.id   AF-A0A643CDK0-F1
#
_cell.length_a   1.000
_cell.length_b   1.000
_cell.length_c   1.000
_cell.angle_alpha   90.00
_cell.angle_beta   90.00
_cell.angle_gamma   90.00
#
_symmetry.space_group_name_H-M   'P 1'
#
loop_
_entity.id
_entity.type
_entity.pdbx_description
1 polymer ?
#
loop_
_entity_poly.entity_id
_entity_poly.type
_entity_poly.pdbx_seq_one_letter_code
_entity_poly.pdbx_strand_id
1 'polypeptide(L)' 'HDAWFIFFMAAFAFSNGYLASLCMCFGPKKVKPAEAETAGAIMAFFLSLGLALGAIFSFLFRAIV' A
#
# COMPACT_ATOMS: atom_id res chain seq x y z
N HIS A 1 17.53 17.15 -12.23
CA HIS A 1 16.41 16.36 -12.80
C HIS A 1 16.06 15.18 -11.89
N ASP A 2 17.02 14.64 -11.13
CA ASP A 2 16.81 13.46 -10.26
C ASP A 2 16.21 13.80 -8.89
N ALA A 3 16.44 15.02 -8.38
CA ALA A 3 15.89 15.48 -7.10
C ALA A 3 14.35 15.42 -7.06
N TRP A 4 13.68 15.68 -8.19
CA TRP A 4 12.22 15.61 -8.28
C TRP A 4 11.72 14.16 -8.19
N PHE A 5 12.40 13.24 -8.87
CA PHE A 5 12.10 11.81 -8.81
C PHE A 5 12.32 11.26 -7.40
N ILE A 6 13.44 11.63 -6.75
CA ILE A 6 13.76 11.25 -5.37
C ILE A 6 12.70 11.78 -4.40
N PHE A 7 12.29 13.05 -4.55
CA PHE A 7 11.27 13.65 -3.70
C PHE A 7 9.91 12.93 -3.85
N PHE A 8 9.49 12.65 -5.09
CA PHE A 8 8.25 11.92 -5.35
C PHE A 8 8.29 10.49 -4.81
N MET A 9 9.39 9.75 -5.04
CA MET A 9 9.55 8.40 -4.52
C MET A 9 9.58 8.37 -2.98
N ALA A 10 10.26 9.33 -2.35
CA ALA A 10 10.31 9.44 -0.89
C ALA A 10 8.94 9.76 -0.30
N ALA A 11 8.21 10.73 -0.87
CA ALA A 11 6.87 11.08 -0.43
C ALA A 11 5.88 9.92 -0.65
N PHE A 12 5.99 9.21 -1.77
CA PHE A 12 5.15 8.05 -2.09
C PHE A 12 5.43 6.87 -1.17
N ALA A 13 6.70 6.50 -0.97
CA ALA A 13 7.09 5.41 -0.08
C ALA A 13 6.71 5.72 1.38
N PHE A 14 6.97 6.94 1.84
CA PHE A 14 6.62 7.36 3.20
C PHE A 14 5.11 7.34 3.43
N SER A 15 4.32 7.90 2.50
CA SER A 15 2.86 7.90 2.59
C SER A 15 2.30 6.48 2.63
N ASN A 16 2.75 5.58 1.74
CA ASN A 16 2.30 4.19 1.71
C ASN A 16 2.71 3.42 2.98
N GLY A 17 3.96 3.53 3.42
CA GLY A 17 4.43 2.84 4.63
C GLY A 17 3.74 3.34 5.91
N TYR A 18 3.54 4.66 6.00
CA TYR A 18 2.91 5.28 7.17
C TYR A 18 1.40 5.00 7.21
N LEU A 19 0.67 5.14 6.09
CA LEU A 19 -0.76 4.78 6.05
C LEU A 19 -0.96 3.29 6.29
N ALA A 20 -0.12 2.41 5.74
CA ALA A 20 -0.25 0.97 5.95
C ALA A 20 -0.07 0.60 7.44
N SER A 21 0.96 1.16 8.10
CA SER A 21 1.16 0.95 9.54
C SER A 21 0.02 1.54 10.37
N LEU A 22 -0.46 2.75 10.05
CA LEU A 22 -1.60 3.35 10.73
C LEU A 22 -2.87 2.52 10.55
N CYS A 23 -3.17 2.05 9.35
CA CYS A 23 -4.31 1.17 9.09
C CYS A 23 -4.19 -0.15 9.87
N MET A 24 -3.01 -0.75 9.93
CA MET A 24 -2.78 -1.96 10.74
C MET A 24 -2.88 -1.73 12.25
N CYS A 25 -2.49 -0.56 12.76
CA CYS A 25 -2.60 -0.22 14.19
C CYS A 25 -3.99 0.27 14.61
N PHE A 26 -4.70 1.00 13.75
CA PHE A 26 -6.00 1.63 14.05
C PHE A 26 -7.20 0.84 13.53
N GLY A 27 -7.05 0.08 12.45
CA GLY A 27 -8.08 -0.81 11.90
C GLY A 27 -8.64 -1.81 12.93
N PRO A 28 -7.80 -2.59 13.64
CA PRO A 28 -8.29 -3.54 14.64
C PRO A 28 -8.87 -2.87 15.89
N LYS A 29 -8.55 -1.59 16.17
CA LYS A 29 -9.14 -0.85 17.30
C LYS A 29 -10.59 -0.39 17.07
N LYS A 30 -11.06 -0.37 15.82
CA LYS A 30 -12.45 0.01 15.48
C LYS A 30 -13.41 -1.18 15.38
N VAL A 31 -12.92 -2.42 15.49
CA VAL A 31 -13.72 -3.64 15.40
C VAL A 31 -13.61 -4.46 16.69
N LYS A 32 -14.55 -5.37 16.94
CA LYS A 32 -14.48 -6.28 18.09
C LYS A 32 -13.16 -7.07 18.03
N PRO A 33 -12.49 -7.31 19.17
CA PRO A 33 -11.19 -8.00 19.19
C PRO A 33 -11.22 -9.40 18.53
N ALA A 34 -12.40 -10.04 18.47
CA ALA A 34 -12.60 -11.31 17.78
C ALA A 34 -12.49 -11.24 16.24
N GLU A 35 -12.70 -10.07 15.63
CA GLU A 35 -12.66 -9.88 14.15
C GLU A 35 -11.46 -9.03 13.70
N ALA A 36 -10.65 -8.57 14.66
CA ALA A 36 -9.45 -7.75 14.43
C ALA A 36 -8.43 -8.46 13.51
N GLU A 37 -8.27 -9.77 13.67
CA GLU A 37 -7.36 -10.58 12.86
C GLU A 37 -7.83 -10.66 11.39
N THR A 38 -9.13 -10.89 11.18
CA THR A 38 -9.73 -10.94 9.84
C THR A 38 -9.65 -9.58 9.14
N ALA A 39 -9.91 -8.49 9.86
CA ALA A 39 -9.73 -7.13 9.33
C ALA A 39 -8.27 -6.86 8.93
N GLY A 40 -7.31 -7.29 9.75
CA GLY A 40 -5.87 -7.26 9.43
C GLY A 40 -5.53 -7.99 8.13
N ALA A 41 -6.05 -9.21 7.97
CA ALA A 41 -5.83 -10.02 6.79
C ALA A 41 -6.40 -9.37 5.51
N ILE A 42 -7.60 -8.79 5.57
CA ILE A 42 -8.21 -8.09 4.42
C ILE A 42 -7.40 -6.85 4.02
N MET A 43 -6.88 -6.09 4.99
CA MET A 43 -6.02 -4.93 4.71
C MET A 43 -4.70 -5.35 4.04
N ALA A 44 -4.07 -6.43 4.52
CA ALA A 44 -2.85 -6.97 3.92
C ALA A 44 -3.10 -7.52 2.50
N PHE A 45 -4.26 -8.15 2.28
CA PHE A 45 -4.68 -8.60 0.95
C PHE A 45 -4.82 -7.44 -0.03
N PHE A 46 -5.52 -6.37 0.34
CA PHE A 46 -5.68 -5.19 -0.52
C PHE A 46 -4.36 -4.49 -0.83
N LEU A 47 -3.44 -4.41 0.14
CA LEU A 47 -2.10 -3.89 -0.09
C LEU A 47 -1.35 -4.74 -1.14
N SER A 48 -1.39 -6.06 -0.98
CA SER A 48 -0.75 -7.02 -1.88
C SER A 48 -1.35 -6.97 -3.29
N LEU A 49 -2.67 -6.80 -3.38
CA LEU A 49 -3.40 -6.62 -4.63
C LEU A 49 -3.03 -5.30 -5.31
N GLY A 50 -2.91 -4.21 -4.56
CA GLY A 50 -2.43 -2.93 -5.07
C GLY A 50 -1.01 -3.00 -5.63
N LEU A 51 -0.12 -3.71 -4.95
CA LEU A 51 1.25 -3.97 -5.43
C LEU A 51 1.27 -4.83 -6.70
N ALA A 52 0.47 -5.90 -6.74
CA ALA A 52 0.36 -6.76 -7.91
C ALA A 52 -0.21 -6.00 -9.12
N LEU A 53 -1.28 -5.22 -8.93
CA LEU A 53 -1.85 -4.37 -9.98
C LEU A 53 -0.85 -3.31 -10.45
N GLY A 54 -0.15 -2.65 -9.53
CA GLY A 54 0.90 -1.69 -9.86
C GLY A 54 2.02 -2.32 -10.70
N ALA A 55 2.42 -3.54 -10.39
CA ALA A 55 3.41 -4.29 -11.18
C ALA A 55 2.87 -4.65 -12.58
N ILE A 56 1.62 -5.12 -12.68
CA ILE A 56 0.97 -5.42 -13.96
C ILE A 56 0.85 -4.16 -14.83
N PHE A 57 0.40 -3.05 -14.24
CA PHE A 57 0.34 -1.76 -14.94
C PHE A 57 1.72 -1.30 -15.38
N SER A 58 2.75 -1.44 -14.55
CA SER A 58 4.12 -1.11 -14.93
C SER A 58 4.62 -1.96 -16.09
N PHE A 59 4.22 -3.24 -16.15
CA PHE A 59 4.56 -4.15 -17.25
C PHE A 59 3.81 -3.79 -18.54
N LEU A 60 2.51 -3.48 -18.44
CA LEU A 60 1.68 -3.02 -19.57
C LEU A 60 2.19 -1.69 -20.13
N PHE A 61 2.53 -0.73 -19.26
CA PHE A 61 3.09 0.56 -19.69
C PHE A 61 4.41 0.36 -20.43
N ARG A 62 5.26 -0.57 -19.95
CA ARG A 62 6.50 -0.99 -20.62
C ARG A 62 6.28 -1.76 -21.93
N ALA A 63 5.11 -2.35 -22.14
CA ALA A 63 4.78 -3.09 -23.36
C ALA A 63 4.14 -2.18 -24.42
N ILE A 64 3.54 -1.06 -24.00
CA ILE A 64 2.90 -0.07 -24.87
C ILE A 64 3.89 1.02 -25.32
N VAL A 65 4.84 1.40 -24.47
CA VAL A 65 6.01 2.25 -24.80
C VAL A 65 7.09 1.42 -25.48
#